data_AF-A0A934ZHJ4-F1
#
_entry.id   AF-A0A934ZHJ4-F1
#
_cell.length_a   1.000
_cell.length_b   1.000
_cell.length_c   1.000
_cell.angle_alpha   90.00
_cell.angle_beta   90.00
_cell.angle_gamma   90.00
#
_symmetry.space_group_name_H-M   'P 1'
#
loop_
_entity.id
_entity.type
_entity.pdbx_description
1 polymer ?
#
loop_
_entity_poly.entity_id
_entity_poly.type
_entity_poly.pdbx_seq_one_letter_code
_entity_poly.pdbx_strand_id
1 'polypeptide(L)'
;MILDAVEARGGRVSRWKFYQYMSYDDPARDGAHAVAPDDYERDMRRVARALEGRGVALHFKDNEEMNASLFNILSYGNAQFMCDGDTWSTSRRTRDLRTYDSMSELFSAHEIVESTFRRFHEVRR
;
A
#
# COMPACT_ATOMS: atom_id res chain seq x y z
N MET A 1 -11.29 14.06 -18.16
CA MET A 1 -10.47 13.41 -17.11
C MET A 1 -10.08 12.01 -17.59
N ILE A 2 -8.99 11.39 -17.10
CA ILE A 2 -8.62 10.01 -17.49
C ILE A 2 -9.76 9.02 -17.23
N LEU A 3 -10.52 9.22 -16.15
CA LEU A 3 -11.69 8.42 -15.82
C LEU A 3 -12.78 8.50 -16.90
N ASP A 4 -13.12 9.70 -17.39
CA ASP A 4 -14.11 9.85 -18.47
C ASP A 4 -13.67 9.11 -19.74
N ALA A 5 -12.37 9.11 -20.03
CA ALA A 5 -11.82 8.38 -21.19
C ALA A 5 -11.91 6.85 -21.01
N VAL A 6 -11.71 6.35 -19.78
CA VAL A 6 -11.89 4.92 -19.44
C VAL A 6 -13.36 4.53 -19.57
N GLU A 7 -14.27 5.33 -19.00
CA GLU A 7 -15.71 5.09 -19.03
C GLU A 7 -16.28 5.16 -20.46
N ALA A 8 -15.82 6.11 -21.28
CA ALA A 8 -16.20 6.21 -22.68
C ALA A 8 -15.78 5.00 -23.53
N ARG A 9 -14.82 4.18 -23.05
CA ARG A 9 -14.39 2.92 -23.67
C ARG A 9 -15.05 1.69 -23.04
N GLY A 10 -16.09 1.89 -22.21
CA GLY A 10 -16.82 0.82 -21.53
C GLY A 10 -16.14 0.31 -20.25
N GLY A 11 -15.06 0.96 -19.80
CA GLY A 11 -14.42 0.63 -18.54
C GLY A 11 -15.27 1.08 -17.35
N ARG A 12 -15.29 0.27 -16.27
CA ARG A 12 -15.94 0.64 -15.00
C ARG A 12 -14.92 0.69 -13.90
N VAL A 13 -14.68 1.88 -13.35
CA VAL A 13 -13.80 2.06 -12.20
C VAL A 13 -14.64 2.01 -10.94
N SER A 14 -14.50 0.96 -10.13
CA SER A 14 -15.18 0.84 -8.83
C SER A 14 -14.31 1.27 -7.65
N ARG A 15 -12.98 1.35 -7.85
CA ARG A 15 -12.02 1.73 -6.82
C ARG A 15 -10.86 2.49 -7.42
N TRP A 16 -10.38 3.50 -6.71
CA TRP A 16 -9.18 4.24 -7.09
C TRP A 16 -8.28 4.42 -5.87
N LYS A 17 -7.02 3.97 -6.00
CA LYS A 17 -5.99 4.17 -4.99
C LYS A 17 -5.06 5.32 -5.38
N PHE A 18 -4.79 6.21 -4.43
CA PHE A 18 -3.83 7.29 -4.56
C PHE A 18 -2.69 7.02 -3.60
N TYR A 19 -1.46 7.18 -4.08
CA TYR A 19 -0.26 6.94 -3.28
C TYR A 19 0.48 8.27 -3.13
N GLN A 20 0.90 8.58 -1.90
CA GLN A 20 1.91 9.60 -1.71
C GLN A 20 3.22 9.13 -2.35
N TYR A 21 3.96 10.06 -2.94
CA TYR A 21 5.23 9.74 -3.57
C TYR A 21 6.26 9.29 -2.53
N MET A 22 7.03 8.26 -2.89
CA MET A 22 8.18 7.76 -2.13
C MET A 22 9.20 7.17 -3.13
N SER A 23 10.48 7.44 -2.90
CA SER A 23 11.58 7.12 -3.81
C SER A 23 12.45 5.95 -3.33
N TYR A 24 11.95 5.15 -2.39
CA TYR A 24 12.57 3.88 -1.97
C TYR A 24 14.03 4.03 -1.52
N ASP A 25 14.23 4.87 -0.50
CA ASP A 25 15.52 5.17 0.17
C ASP A 25 16.38 6.26 -0.49
N ASP A 26 15.75 7.24 -1.14
CA ASP A 26 16.40 8.50 -1.56
C ASP A 26 15.78 9.69 -0.80
N PRO A 27 16.27 10.00 0.42
CA PRO A 27 15.69 11.07 1.25
C PRO A 27 15.70 12.44 0.59
N ALA A 28 16.66 12.71 -0.30
CA ALA A 28 16.72 13.99 -1.02
C ALA A 28 15.56 14.11 -2.01
N ARG A 29 15.27 13.03 -2.74
CA ARG A 29 14.13 12.97 -3.65
C ARG A 29 12.80 12.94 -2.92
N ASP A 30 12.70 12.21 -1.81
CA ASP A 30 11.52 12.23 -0.95
C ASP A 30 11.25 13.63 -0.40
N GLY A 31 12.29 14.34 0.04
CA GLY A 31 12.20 15.72 0.49
C GLY A 31 11.73 16.67 -0.62
N ALA A 32 12.22 16.51 -1.85
CA ALA A 32 11.82 17.32 -2.99
C ALA A 32 10.34 17.11 -3.41
N HIS A 33 9.77 15.95 -3.09
CA HIS A 33 8.39 15.59 -3.38
C HIS A 33 7.52 15.53 -2.12
N ALA A 34 8.03 16.00 -0.97
CA ALA A 34 7.28 16.02 0.26
C ALA A 34 6.09 16.96 0.13
N VAL A 35 4.94 16.49 0.61
CA VAL A 35 3.69 17.26 0.65
C VAL A 35 3.39 17.52 2.12
N ALA A 36 3.12 18.77 2.48
CA ALA A 36 2.73 19.09 3.84
C ALA A 36 1.39 18.40 4.19
N PRO A 37 1.17 17.98 5.45
CA PRO A 37 -0.07 17.30 5.85
C PRO A 37 -1.34 18.06 5.43
N ASP A 38 -1.37 19.37 5.64
CA ASP A 38 -2.51 20.22 5.27
C ASP A 38 -2.77 20.25 3.76
N ASP A 39 -1.70 20.23 2.95
CA ASP A 39 -1.78 20.17 1.50
C ASP A 39 -2.32 18.81 1.03
N TYR A 40 -1.83 17.73 1.64
CA TYR A 40 -2.27 16.37 1.36
C TYR A 40 -3.77 16.20 1.66
N GLU A 41 -4.21 16.62 2.84
CA GLU A 41 -5.62 16.59 3.20
C GLU A 41 -6.50 17.43 2.27
N ARG A 42 -6.02 18.63 1.90
CA ARG A 42 -6.73 19.49 0.94
C ARG A 42 -6.91 18.79 -0.39
N ASP A 43 -5.88 18.13 -0.89
CA ASP A 43 -5.92 17.41 -2.16
C ASP A 43 -6.82 16.16 -2.09
N MET A 44 -6.80 15.42 -0.98
CA MET A 44 -7.75 14.34 -0.72
C MET A 44 -9.20 14.84 -0.82
N ARG A 45 -9.52 15.97 -0.16
CA ARG A 45 -10.85 16.59 -0.21
C ARG A 45 -11.21 17.09 -1.61
N ARG A 46 -10.23 17.54 -2.40
CA ARG A 46 -10.45 17.98 -3.79
C ARG A 46 -10.78 16.79 -4.70
N VAL A 47 -10.05 15.69 -4.57
CA VAL A 47 -10.32 14.45 -5.33
C VAL A 47 -11.66 13.86 -4.95
N ALA A 48 -11.98 13.78 -3.65
CA ALA A 48 -13.26 13.28 -3.17
C ALA A 48 -14.45 14.05 -3.77
N ARG A 49 -14.37 15.39 -3.78
CA ARG A 49 -15.39 16.25 -4.40
C ARG A 49 -15.48 16.06 -5.92
N ALA A 50 -14.35 15.91 -6.61
CA ALA A 50 -14.35 15.72 -8.06
C ALA A 50 -14.97 14.38 -8.51
N LEU A 51 -14.99 13.38 -7.62
CA LEU A 51 -15.51 12.04 -7.88
C LEU A 51 -16.82 11.75 -7.14
N GLU A 52 -17.40 12.76 -6.49
CA GLU A 52 -18.66 12.65 -5.78
C GLU A 52 -19.78 12.16 -6.73
N GLY A 53 -20.63 11.26 -6.23
CA GLY A 53 -21.72 10.67 -7.01
C GLY A 53 -21.31 9.62 -8.05
N ARG A 54 -20.01 9.40 -8.30
CA ARG A 54 -19.56 8.39 -9.28
C ARG A 54 -19.51 6.95 -8.73
N GLY A 55 -19.73 6.75 -7.43
CA GLY A 55 -19.69 5.44 -6.79
C GLY A 55 -18.29 4.80 -6.79
N VAL A 56 -17.23 5.60 -6.91
CA VAL A 56 -15.83 5.14 -6.87
C VAL A 56 -15.34 5.13 -5.44
N ALA A 57 -14.91 3.97 -4.93
CA ALA A 57 -14.29 3.87 -3.62
C ALA A 57 -12.86 4.43 -3.67
N LEU A 58 -12.60 5.50 -2.90
CA LEU A 58 -11.28 6.14 -2.83
C LEU A 58 -10.48 5.58 -1.67
N HIS A 59 -9.20 5.33 -1.89
CA HIS A 59 -8.25 4.98 -0.83
C HIS A 59 -6.96 5.75 -1.06
N PHE A 60 -6.62 6.60 -0.09
CA PHE A 60 -5.38 7.37 -0.08
C PHE A 60 -4.41 6.65 0.84
N LYS A 61 -3.25 6.26 0.30
CA LYS A 61 -2.16 5.61 1.02
C LYS A 61 -1.04 6.62 1.18
N ASP A 62 -0.75 7.01 2.41
CA ASP A 62 0.43 7.78 2.75
C ASP A 62 1.66 6.87 2.90
N ASN A 63 2.81 7.49 3.15
CA ASN A 63 4.07 6.78 3.31
C ASN A 63 4.07 5.86 4.53
N GLU A 64 3.33 6.21 5.59
CA GLU A 64 3.20 5.38 6.80
C GLU A 64 2.41 4.10 6.50
N GLU A 65 1.23 4.22 5.90
CA GLU A 65 0.40 3.08 5.53
C GLU A 65 1.12 2.21 4.50
N MET A 66 1.85 2.79 3.53
CA MET A 66 2.63 2.01 2.58
C MET A 66 3.68 1.13 3.27
N ASN A 67 4.41 1.67 4.25
CA ASN A 67 5.41 0.91 5.00
C ASN A 67 4.76 -0.14 5.91
N ALA A 68 3.72 0.25 6.65
CA ALA A 68 3.04 -0.62 7.60
C ALA A 68 2.30 -1.80 6.94
N SER A 69 1.93 -1.66 5.67
CA SER A 69 1.21 -2.68 4.90
C SER A 69 2.08 -3.41 3.88
N LEU A 70 3.42 -3.30 3.97
CA LEU A 70 4.29 -4.01 3.04
C LEU A 70 4.24 -5.51 3.33
N PHE A 71 3.58 -6.24 2.45
CA PHE A 71 3.64 -7.69 2.38
C PHE A 71 3.44 -8.13 0.93
N ASN A 72 4.55 -8.25 0.18
CA ASN A 72 4.52 -8.60 -1.24
C ASN A 72 4.94 -10.05 -1.43
N ILE A 73 4.07 -10.87 -2.03
CA ILE A 73 4.45 -12.20 -2.50
C ILE A 73 5.22 -12.04 -3.81
N LEU A 74 6.48 -12.42 -3.80
CA LEU A 74 7.38 -12.34 -4.95
C LEU A 74 7.16 -13.54 -5.87
N SER A 75 7.51 -13.39 -7.15
CA SER A 75 7.25 -14.41 -8.19
C SER A 75 7.89 -15.77 -7.92
N TYR A 76 8.96 -15.81 -7.12
CA TYR A 76 9.69 -17.01 -6.72
C TYR A 76 9.23 -17.60 -5.38
N GLY A 77 8.14 -17.09 -4.81
CA GLY A 77 7.43 -17.73 -3.69
C GLY A 77 7.83 -17.25 -2.28
N ASN A 78 8.70 -16.24 -2.14
CA ASN A 78 8.95 -15.59 -0.84
C ASN A 78 7.99 -14.42 -0.62
N ALA A 79 7.72 -14.07 0.65
CA ALA A 79 7.13 -12.78 0.99
C ALA A 79 8.22 -11.76 1.33
N GLN A 80 8.08 -10.54 0.84
CA GLN A 80 8.82 -9.35 1.27
C GLN A 80 7.98 -8.58 2.29
N PHE A 81 8.59 -8.15 3.39
CA PHE A 81 7.92 -7.41 4.46
C PHE A 81 8.87 -6.42 5.15
N MET A 82 8.30 -5.55 5.98
CA MET A 82 9.05 -4.59 6.81
C MET A 82 8.89 -4.93 8.30
N CYS A 83 9.95 -4.74 9.06
CA CYS A 83 9.93 -4.60 10.51
C CYS A 83 10.19 -3.14 10.92
N ASP A 84 9.99 -2.84 12.20
CA ASP A 84 10.27 -1.51 12.75
C ASP A 84 11.74 -1.13 12.51
N GLY A 85 11.96 0.02 11.86
CA GLY A 85 13.28 0.53 11.51
C GLY A 85 13.83 0.06 10.16
N ASP A 86 13.16 -0.86 9.47
CA ASP A 86 13.53 -1.23 8.10
C ASP A 86 13.24 -0.07 7.12
N THR A 87 13.97 -0.08 6.00
CA THR A 87 13.79 0.78 4.83
C THR A 87 13.49 -0.10 3.62
N TRP A 88 13.22 0.48 2.44
CA TRP A 88 12.85 -0.33 1.28
C TRP A 88 13.96 -1.31 0.87
N SER A 89 15.21 -0.85 0.91
CA SER A 89 16.41 -1.64 0.60
C SER A 89 16.79 -2.62 1.70
N THR A 90 16.37 -2.39 2.95
CA THR A 90 16.58 -3.32 4.07
C THR A 90 15.37 -4.19 4.40
N SER A 91 14.31 -4.10 3.57
CA SER A 91 13.14 -4.97 3.67
C SER A 91 13.53 -6.45 3.69
N ARG A 92 12.83 -7.21 4.51
CA ARG A 92 13.15 -8.59 4.81
C ARG A 92 12.41 -9.52 3.87
N ARG A 93 12.93 -10.75 3.77
CA ARG A 93 12.32 -11.81 2.97
C ARG A 93 12.17 -13.07 3.79
N THR A 94 11.01 -13.71 3.64
CA THR A 94 10.76 -15.01 4.22
C THR A 94 11.54 -16.09 3.46
N ARG A 95 11.56 -17.34 3.97
CA ARG A 95 11.82 -18.50 3.12
C ARG A 95 10.65 -18.72 2.17
N ASP A 96 10.72 -19.75 1.33
CA ASP A 96 9.65 -20.06 0.41
C ASP A 96 8.35 -20.31 1.20
N LEU A 97 7.27 -19.64 0.83
CA LEU A 97 6.02 -19.69 1.58
C LEU A 97 5.43 -21.11 1.65
N ARG A 98 5.82 -21.99 0.72
CA ARG A 98 5.40 -23.40 0.69
C ARG A 98 6.06 -24.27 1.77
N THR A 99 7.09 -23.76 2.46
CA THR A 99 7.78 -24.52 3.52
C THR A 99 7.14 -24.34 4.89
N TYR A 100 6.13 -23.49 5.01
CA TYR A 100 5.40 -23.27 6.26
C TYR A 100 4.09 -24.03 6.22
N ASP A 101 3.76 -24.74 7.29
CA ASP A 101 2.53 -25.51 7.44
C ASP A 101 1.34 -24.61 7.77
N SER A 102 1.59 -23.38 8.26
CA SER A 102 0.54 -22.41 8.58
C SER A 102 1.03 -20.96 8.59
N MET A 103 0.08 -20.01 8.54
CA MET A 103 0.38 -18.58 8.76
C MET A 103 0.92 -18.31 10.17
N SER A 104 0.47 -19.06 11.19
CA SER A 104 0.97 -18.90 12.56
C SER A 104 2.44 -19.29 12.66
N GLU A 105 2.86 -20.33 11.95
CA GLU A 105 4.28 -20.70 11.84
C GLU A 105 5.07 -19.61 11.12
N LEU A 106 4.55 -19.09 10.00
CA LEU A 106 5.18 -17.98 9.28
C LEU A 106 5.39 -16.76 10.19
N PHE A 107 4.38 -16.35 10.96
CA PHE A 107 4.48 -15.22 11.88
C PHE A 107 5.38 -15.50 13.09
N SER A 108 5.56 -16.75 13.49
CA SER A 108 6.46 -17.10 14.59
C SER A 108 7.91 -17.21 14.12
N ALA A 109 8.12 -17.59 12.86
CA ALA A 109 9.43 -17.74 12.24
C ALA A 109 10.06 -16.40 11.80
N HIS A 110 9.26 -15.34 11.71
CA HIS A 110 9.67 -14.01 11.29
C HIS A 110 9.10 -12.98 12.26
N GLU A 111 9.71 -11.80 12.35
CA GLU A 111 9.21 -10.70 13.20
C GLU A 111 8.01 -9.98 12.57
N ILE A 112 7.08 -10.73 11.98
CA ILE A 112 5.85 -10.21 11.35
C ILE A 112 4.80 -10.00 12.44
N VAL A 113 4.38 -8.75 12.63
CA VAL A 113 3.32 -8.40 13.57
C VAL A 113 1.96 -8.83 13.01
N GLU A 114 1.41 -9.92 13.53
CA GLU A 114 0.16 -10.54 13.05
C GLU A 114 -1.03 -9.57 13.01
N SER A 115 -1.19 -8.72 14.03
CA SER A 115 -2.28 -7.75 14.10
C SER A 115 -2.20 -6.72 12.96
N THR A 116 -1.00 -6.23 12.66
CA THR A 116 -0.73 -5.34 11.53
C THR A 116 -1.00 -6.03 10.21
N PHE A 117 -0.53 -7.28 10.04
CA PHE A 117 -0.81 -8.06 8.84
C PHE A 117 -2.31 -8.21 8.61
N ARG A 118 -3.07 -8.62 9.64
CA ARG A 118 -4.52 -8.80 9.53
C ARG A 118 -5.24 -7.49 9.21
N ARG A 119 -4.81 -6.37 9.81
CA ARG A 119 -5.39 -5.04 9.51
C ARG A 119 -5.38 -4.72 8.02
N PHE A 120 -4.31 -5.07 7.29
CA PHE A 120 -4.13 -4.68 5.89
C PHE A 120 -4.44 -5.78 4.87
N HIS A 121 -4.32 -7.04 5.24
CA HIS A 121 -4.38 -8.18 4.31
C HIS A 121 -5.51 -9.17 4.59
N GLU A 122 -6.17 -9.08 5.75
CA GLU A 122 -7.29 -9.98 6.04
C GLU A 122 -8.49 -9.66 5.16
N VAL A 123 -8.94 -10.65 4.41
CA VAL A 123 -10.20 -10.58 3.67
C VAL A 123 -11.33 -10.76 4.67
N ARG A 124 -11.93 -9.65 5.09
CA ARG A 124 -13.20 -9.69 5.85
C ARG A 124 -14.31 -10.10 4.88
N ARG A 125 -14.91 -11.26 5.14
CA ARG A 125 -16.09 -11.76 4.43
C ARG A 125 -17.36 -11.16 4.99
#